data_AF-A0AAW8XQM7-F1
#
_entry.id   AF-A0AAW8XQM7-F1
#
_cell.length_a   1.000
_cell.length_b   1.000
_cell.length_c   1.000
_cell.angle_alpha   90.00
_cell.angle_beta   90.00
_cell.angle_gamma   90.00
#
_symmetry.space_group_name_H-M   'P 1'
#
loop_
_entity.id
_entity.type
_entity.pdbx_description
1 polymer ?
#
loop_
_entity_poly.entity_id
_entity_poly.type
_entity_poly.pdbx_seq_one_letter_code
_entity_poly.pdbx_strand_id
1 'polypeptide(L)'
;MKKNSGKQAVINFVGQHPGCSFQDIRRGTGLDSSVVNSSLWQMNKDGQVKREGECRSYRYTLIDTTAVTESDPSVQYRQRPGGVNPMTNLFNQCLAGVRK
;
A
#
# COMPACT_ATOMS: atom_id res chain seq x y z
N MET A 1 -16.11 -7.42 -1.39
CA MET A 1 -15.04 -6.39 -1.52
C MET A 1 -14.93 -5.63 -0.20
N LYS A 2 -13.87 -5.87 0.60
CA LYS A 2 -13.48 -5.08 1.77
C LYS A 2 -11.97 -5.25 1.98
N LYS A 3 -11.13 -4.49 1.27
CA LYS A 3 -9.66 -4.54 1.46
C LYS A 3 -9.05 -3.21 1.89
N ASN A 4 -9.85 -2.15 2.05
CA ASN A 4 -9.33 -0.80 2.31
C ASN A 4 -9.57 -0.31 3.75
N SER A 5 -10.27 -1.07 4.60
CA SER A 5 -10.63 -0.62 5.96
C SER A 5 -9.42 -0.52 6.89
N GLY A 6 -8.45 -1.43 6.77
CA GLY A 6 -7.26 -1.46 7.63
C GLY A 6 -6.35 -0.25 7.40
N LYS A 7 -5.99 0.03 6.13
CA LYS A 7 -5.17 1.20 5.77
C LYS A 7 -5.84 2.50 6.19
N GLN A 8 -7.15 2.64 5.94
CA GLN A 8 -7.88 3.85 6.31
C GLN A 8 -7.96 4.06 7.83
N ALA A 9 -8.15 2.98 8.61
CA ALA A 9 -8.14 3.07 10.06
C ALA A 9 -6.76 3.52 10.60
N VAL A 10 -5.66 3.04 10.00
CA VAL A 10 -4.30 3.50 10.34
C VAL A 10 -4.10 4.97 9.98
N ILE A 11 -4.53 5.41 8.78
CA ILE A 11 -4.48 6.82 8.37
C ILE A 11 -5.23 7.70 9.38
N ASN A 12 -6.48 7.37 9.68
CA ASN A 12 -7.30 8.15 10.59
C ASN A 12 -6.65 8.24 11.99
N PHE A 13 -6.08 7.13 12.48
CA PHE A 13 -5.42 7.11 13.79
C PHE A 13 -4.15 7.96 13.82
N VAL A 14 -3.28 7.87 12.80
CA VAL A 14 -2.04 8.67 12.74
C VAL A 14 -2.37 10.17 12.60
N GLY A 15 -3.45 10.52 11.90
CA GLY A 15 -3.91 11.91 11.80
C GLY A 15 -4.45 12.49 13.10
N GLN A 16 -5.09 11.67 13.92
CA GLN A 16 -5.55 12.07 15.27
C GLN A 16 -4.40 12.10 16.29
N HIS A 17 -3.34 11.33 16.06
CA HIS A 17 -2.21 11.18 16.97
C HIS A 17 -0.86 11.37 16.24
N PRO A 18 -0.47 12.63 15.95
CA PRO A 18 0.81 12.90 15.31
C PRO A 18 1.97 12.44 16.20
N GLY A 19 2.93 11.73 15.63
CA GLY A 19 4.10 11.20 16.34
C GLY A 19 3.85 9.88 17.07
N CYS A 20 2.72 9.21 16.80
CA CYS A 20 2.40 7.91 17.37
C CYS A 20 3.41 6.82 16.98
N SER A 21 3.60 5.84 17.86
CA SER A 21 4.44 4.67 17.59
C SER A 21 3.63 3.54 16.97
N PHE A 22 4.33 2.55 16.41
CA PHE A 22 3.70 1.31 15.92
C PHE A 22 2.83 0.63 16.99
N GLN A 23 3.27 0.65 18.25
CA GLN A 23 2.54 0.02 19.35
C GLN A 23 1.23 0.76 19.65
N ASP A 24 1.24 2.08 19.58
CA ASP A 24 0.06 2.92 19.81
C ASP A 24 -0.97 2.69 18.70
N ILE A 25 -0.53 2.65 17.45
CA ILE A 25 -1.39 2.35 16.29
C ILE A 25 -2.02 0.97 16.45
N ARG A 26 -1.22 -0.04 16.83
CA ARG A 26 -1.75 -1.40 17.02
C ARG A 26 -2.80 -1.45 18.14
N ARG A 27 -2.52 -0.80 19.27
CA ARG A 27 -3.45 -0.75 20.41
C ARG A 27 -4.72 0.03 20.08
N GLY A 28 -4.60 1.17 19.40
CA GLY A 28 -5.71 2.04 19.10
C GLY A 28 -6.62 1.54 17.97
N THR A 29 -6.04 0.84 16.98
CA THR A 29 -6.82 0.31 15.84
C THR A 29 -7.28 -1.14 16.05
N GLY A 30 -6.67 -1.89 16.97
CA GLY A 30 -6.94 -3.31 17.19
C GLY A 30 -6.57 -4.20 15.99
N LEU A 31 -5.84 -3.68 15.01
CA LEU A 31 -5.45 -4.40 13.80
C LEU A 31 -4.28 -5.35 14.07
N ASP A 32 -4.20 -6.41 13.26
CA ASP A 32 -3.05 -7.31 13.28
C ASP A 32 -1.75 -6.59 12.92
N SER A 33 -0.64 -7.03 13.52
CA SER A 33 0.68 -6.41 13.34
C SER A 33 1.12 -6.40 11.87
N SER A 34 0.78 -7.44 11.10
CA SER A 34 1.10 -7.51 9.66
C SER A 34 0.32 -6.47 8.85
N VAL A 35 -0.94 -6.23 9.21
CA VAL A 35 -1.80 -5.24 8.56
C VAL A 35 -1.31 -3.82 8.84
N VAL A 36 -0.94 -3.53 10.09
CA VAL A 36 -0.37 -2.23 10.47
C VAL A 36 0.96 -2.01 9.74
N ASN A 37 1.85 -3.00 9.73
CA ASN A 37 3.16 -2.87 9.11
C ASN A 37 3.08 -2.69 7.58
N SER A 38 2.23 -3.47 6.91
CA SER A 38 2.01 -3.35 5.47
C SER A 38 1.36 -2.02 5.09
N SER A 39 0.41 -1.53 5.90
CA SER A 39 -0.23 -0.22 5.70
C SER A 39 0.77 0.92 5.86
N LEU A 40 1.59 0.91 6.92
CA LEU A 40 2.63 1.92 7.15
C LEU A 40 3.71 1.89 6.07
N TRP A 41 4.11 0.70 5.62
CA TRP A 41 5.05 0.56 4.50
C TRP A 41 4.48 1.18 3.23
N GLN A 42 3.20 0.92 2.92
CA GLN A 42 2.55 1.48 1.75
C GLN A 42 2.38 2.99 1.87
N MET A 43 1.96 3.51 3.02
CA MET A 43 1.81 4.95 3.26
C MET A 43 3.15 5.69 3.19
N ASN A 44 4.24 5.09 3.66
CA ASN A 44 5.58 5.66 3.53
C ASN A 44 6.07 5.64 2.07
N LYS A 45 5.76 4.58 1.32
CA LYS A 45 6.04 4.49 -0.13
C LYS A 45 5.25 5.53 -0.93
N ASP A 46 3.98 5.73 -0.56
CA ASP A 46 3.06 6.69 -1.18
C ASP A 46 3.37 8.14 -0.75
N GLY A 47 4.33 8.37 0.16
CA GLY A 47 4.72 9.70 0.64
C GLY A 47 3.70 10.36 1.59
N GLN A 48 2.75 9.60 2.14
CA GLN A 48 1.68 10.10 2.99
C GLN A 48 2.07 10.19 4.47
N VAL A 49 3.07 9.41 4.89
CA VAL A 49 3.56 9.36 6.27
C VAL A 49 5.04 9.61 6.29
N LYS A 50 5.46 10.50 7.19
CA LYS A 50 6.86 10.65 7.55
C LYS A 50 7.18 9.68 8.69
N ARG A 51 8.23 8.90 8.50
CA ARG A 51 8.78 8.01 9.52
C ARG A 51 10.05 8.65 10.08
N GLU A 52 10.01 9.02 11.35
CA GLU A 52 11.15 9.62 12.06
C GLU A 52 11.61 8.71 13.21
N GLY A 53 12.89 8.75 13.56
CA GLY A 53 13.45 8.02 14.71
C GLY A 53 14.36 6.84 14.36
N GLU A 54 14.90 6.22 15.41
CA GLU A 54 15.82 5.09 15.31
C GLU A 54 15.08 3.78 15.00
N CYS A 55 15.84 2.78 14.53
CA CYS A 55 15.28 1.46 14.26
C CYS A 55 14.59 0.90 15.51
N ARG A 56 13.30 0.54 15.41
CA ARG A 56 12.39 0.08 16.49
C ARG A 56 11.77 1.17 17.38
N SER A 57 12.11 2.44 17.19
CA SER A 57 11.48 3.58 17.90
C SER A 57 10.88 4.59 16.91
N TYR A 58 10.38 4.09 15.78
CA TYR A 58 9.78 4.91 14.75
C TYR A 58 8.54 5.65 15.25
N ARG A 59 8.52 6.95 14.97
CA ARG A 59 7.37 7.83 15.12
C ARG A 59 6.80 8.14 13.76
N TYR A 60 5.49 8.08 13.67
CA TYR A 60 4.77 8.29 12.44
C TYR A 60 3.99 9.60 12.53
N THR A 61 4.21 10.47 11.57
CA THR A 61 3.44 11.71 11.38
C THR A 61 2.83 11.67 9.99
N LEU A 62 1.55 12.02 9.87
CA LEU A 62 0.99 12.27 8.54
C LEU A 62 1.66 13.52 7.99
N ILE A 63 2.10 13.44 6.74
CA ILE A 63 2.52 14.62 5.99
C ILE A 63 1.21 15.26 5.54
N ASP A 64 0.94 16.49 6.01
CA ASP A 64 -0.27 17.26 5.66
C ASP A 64 -0.39 17.35 4.15
N THR A 65 -1.08 16.38 3.59
CA THR A 65 -1.46 16.35 2.20
C THR A 65 -2.95 16.51 2.27
N THR A 66 -3.41 17.75 2.13
CA THR A 66 -4.76 18.15 1.70
C THR A 66 -5.10 17.60 0.30
N ALA A 67 -4.61 16.41 -0.02
CA ALA A 67 -5.05 15.57 -1.11
C ALA A 67 -5.83 14.41 -0.47
N VAL A 68 -7.00 14.74 0.06
CA VAL A 68 -8.17 13.94 -0.29
C VAL A 68 -8.26 14.04 -1.81
N THR A 69 -7.44 13.25 -2.51
CA THR A 69 -7.77 12.88 -3.87
C THR A 69 -8.97 11.98 -3.68
N GLU A 70 -10.15 12.60 -3.78
CA GLU A 70 -11.36 11.94 -4.24
C GLU A 70 -10.91 10.83 -5.17
N SER A 71 -11.36 9.62 -4.89
CA SER A 71 -10.97 8.44 -5.64
C SER A 71 -11.33 8.68 -7.10
N ASP A 72 -10.40 9.23 -7.88
CA ASP A 72 -10.62 9.50 -9.28
C ASP A 72 -10.79 8.10 -9.89
N PRO A 73 -11.97 7.75 -10.42
CA PRO A 73 -12.17 6.48 -11.08
C PRO A 73 -11.27 6.36 -12.33
N SER A 74 -10.54 7.42 -12.69
CA SER A 74 -9.56 7.48 -13.78
C SER A 74 -8.21 6.83 -13.49
N VAL A 75 -7.98 6.18 -12.32
CA VAL A 75 -6.87 5.22 -12.18
C VAL A 75 -7.17 3.99 -13.04
N GLN A 76 -7.16 4.21 -14.35
CA GLN A 76 -6.89 3.22 -15.35
C GLN A 76 -5.54 2.64 -14.96
N TYR A 77 -5.56 1.45 -14.38
CA TYR A 77 -4.43 0.54 -14.47
C TYR A 77 -3.89 0.69 -15.88
N ARG A 78 -2.72 1.30 -16.03
CA ARG A 78 -2.04 1.42 -17.32
C ARG A 78 -1.90 0.00 -17.83
N GLN A 79 -2.83 -0.44 -18.66
CA GLN A 79 -2.62 -1.58 -19.50
C GLN A 79 -1.50 -1.14 -20.43
N ARG A 80 -0.32 -1.68 -20.15
CA ARG A 80 0.86 -1.49 -20.99
C ARG A 80 0.41 -1.86 -22.41
N PRO A 81 0.46 -0.95 -23.40
CA PRO A 81 -0.02 -1.28 -24.73
C PRO A 81 0.86 -2.41 -25.26
N GLY A 82 0.24 -3.57 -25.51
CA GLY A 82 0.86 -4.67 -26.27
C GLY A 82 1.85 -5.59 -25.55
N GLY A 83 1.79 -5.71 -24.22
CA GLY A 83 2.74 -6.55 -23.48
C GLY A 83 2.16 -7.87 -23.01
N VAL A 84 1.91 -8.85 -23.89
CA VAL A 84 1.70 -10.24 -23.46
C VAL A 84 2.83 -10.61 -22.51
N ASN A 85 2.50 -11.13 -21.32
CA ASN A 85 3.50 -11.49 -20.32
C ASN A 85 4.58 -12.35 -21.01
N PRO A 86 5.88 -12.04 -20.89
CA PRO A 86 6.95 -12.80 -21.53
C PRO A 86 6.85 -14.31 -21.25
N MET A 87 6.34 -14.69 -20.07
CA MET A 87 6.07 -16.10 -19.73
C MET A 87 4.93 -16.70 -20.55
N THR A 88 3.89 -15.94 -20.84
CA THR A 88 2.77 -16.37 -21.69
C THR A 88 3.21 -16.51 -23.15
N ASN A 89 4.10 -15.65 -23.64
CA ASN A 89 4.70 -15.81 -24.98
C ASN A 89 5.58 -17.06 -25.07
N LEU A 90 6.43 -17.30 -24.08
CA LEU A 90 7.27 -18.49 -24.03
C LEU A 90 6.42 -19.77 -24.00
N PHE A 91 5.38 -19.80 -23.16
CA PHE A 91 4.46 -20.92 -23.09
C PHE A 91 3.76 -21.21 -24.42
N ASN A 92 3.28 -20.17 -25.11
CA ASN A 92 2.62 -20.32 -26.42
C ASN A 92 3.60 -20.80 -27.51
N GLN A 93 4.85 -20.35 -27.47
CA GLN A 93 5.89 -20.84 -28.38
C GLN A 93 6.19 -22.32 -28.16
N CYS A 94 6.31 -22.76 -26.90
CA CYS A 94 6.49 -24.18 -26.57
C CYS A 94 5.29 -25.02 -27.03
N LEU A 95 4.06 -24.54 -26.84
CA LEU A 95 2.85 -25.24 -27.31
C LEU A 95 2.77 -25.32 -28.84
N ALA A 96 3.19 -24.28 -29.57
CA ALA A 96 3.21 -24.29 -31.02
C ALA A 96 4.21 -25.32 -31.57
N GLY A 97 5.31 -25.59 -30.85
CA GLY A 97 6.29 -26.61 -31.21
C GLY A 97 5.79 -28.06 -31.07
N VAL A 98 4.82 -28.30 -30.19
CA VAL A 98 4.26 -29.64 -29.93
C VAL A 98 3.07 -29.98 -30.83
N ARG A 99 2.44 -28.98 -31.45
CA ARG A 99 1.29 -29.15 -32.36
C ARG A 99 1.68 -29.50 -33.80
N LYS A 100 2.88 -30.04 -34.02
CA LYS A 100 3.29 -30.64 -35.30
C LYS A 100 3.09 -32.14 -35.27
#